data_AF-L9Y153-F1
#
_entry.id   AF-L9Y153-F1
#
_cell.length_a   1.000
_cell.length_b   1.000
_cell.length_c   1.000
_cell.angle_alpha   90.00
_cell.angle_beta   90.00
_cell.angle_gamma   90.00
#
_symmetry.space_group_name_H-M   'P 1'
#
loop_
_entity.id
_entity.type
_entity.pdbx_description
1 polymer ?
#
loop_
_entity_poly.entity_id
_entity_poly.type
_entity_poly.pdbx_seq_one_letter_code
_entity_poly.pdbx_strand_id
1 'polypeptide(L)' 'MFPNTGRWLIFGVVLIPVYVVVIAWFTGVPRDTKTGLLGVGYLVGLTSGMWAEMFVLTILIGPVFFGSVPEPIGSVGP' A
#
# COMPACT_ATOMS: atom_id res chain seq x y z
N MET A 1 -15.84 21.46 10.17
CA MET A 1 -14.83 20.38 10.19
C MET A 1 -14.71 19.86 8.77
N PHE A 2 -13.59 20.11 8.08
CA PHE A 2 -13.43 19.67 6.69
C PHE A 2 -13.48 18.13 6.66
N PRO A 3 -14.49 17.52 6.01
CA PRO A 3 -14.46 16.09 5.79
C PRO A 3 -13.18 15.76 5.03
N ASN A 4 -12.49 14.68 5.41
CA ASN A 4 -11.32 14.16 4.70
C ASN A 4 -9.99 14.89 4.90
N THR A 5 -9.86 15.80 5.87
CA THR A 5 -8.56 16.46 6.19
C THR A 5 -7.44 15.45 6.39
N GLY A 6 -7.69 14.36 7.12
CA GLY A 6 -6.67 13.32 7.36
C GLY A 6 -6.21 12.61 6.08
N ARG A 7 -7.13 12.28 5.17
CA ARG A 7 -6.78 11.66 3.87
C ARG A 7 -5.96 12.60 3.01
N TRP A 8 -6.39 13.86 2.90
CA TRP A 8 -5.67 14.88 2.13
C TRP A 8 -4.30 15.18 2.71
N LEU A 9 -4.17 15.21 4.04
CA LEU A 9 -2.88 15.44 4.69
C LEU A 9 -1.91 14.30 4.38
N ILE A 10 -2.34 13.05 4.54
CA ILE A 10 -1.48 11.88 4.32
C ILE A 10 -1.14 11.75 2.82
N PHE A 11 -2.15 11.56 1.97
CA PHE A 11 -1.91 11.29 0.55
C PHE A 11 -1.49 12.51 -0.25
N GLY A 12 -1.89 13.71 0.17
CA GLY A 12 -1.59 14.95 -0.53
C GLY A 12 -0.29 15.60 -0.09
N VAL A 13 -0.02 15.70 1.22
CA VAL A 13 1.12 16.47 1.76
C VAL A 13 2.28 15.57 2.19
N VAL A 14 2.00 14.53 2.98
CA VAL A 14 3.05 13.64 3.51
C VAL A 14 3.71 12.85 2.39
N LEU A 15 2.95 12.44 1.37
CA LEU A 15 3.47 11.68 0.22
C LEU A 15 4.17 12.52 -0.86
N ILE A 16 4.20 13.86 -0.76
CA ILE A 16 4.84 14.74 -1.75
C ILE A 16 6.27 14.32 -2.09
N PRO A 17 7.17 14.06 -1.13
CA PRO A 17 8.55 13.71 -1.44
C PRO A 17 8.67 12.46 -2.30
N VAL A 18 7.79 11.47 -2.07
CA VAL A 18 7.76 10.23 -2.86
C VAL A 18 7.36 10.53 -4.30
N TYR A 19 6.35 11.36 -4.51
CA TYR A 19 5.95 11.78 -5.87
C TYR A 19 7.07 12.51 -6.59
N VAL A 20 7.77 13.42 -5.91
CA VAL A 20 8.90 14.15 -6.48
C VAL A 20 10.03 13.20 -6.88
N VAL A 21 10.39 12.24 -6.02
CA VAL A 21 11.44 11.25 -6.32
C VAL A 21 11.05 10.38 -7.51
N VAL A 22 9.82 9.86 -7.53
CA VAL A 22 9.34 9.01 -8.63
C VAL A 22 9.35 9.79 -9.95
N ILE A 23 8.86 11.03 -9.96
CA ILE A 23 8.90 11.88 -11.16
C ILE A 23 10.35 12.15 -11.58
N ALA A 24 11.23 12.49 -10.63
CA ALA A 24 12.63 12.79 -10.89
C ALA A 24 13.40 11.62 -11.52
N TRP A 25 13.07 10.37 -11.21
CA TRP A 25 13.67 9.20 -11.88
C TRP A 25 13.40 9.16 -13.38
N PHE A 26 12.27 9.71 -13.85
CA PHE A 26 11.89 9.67 -15.27
C PHE A 26 12.18 10.99 -16.01
N THR A 27 12.22 12.12 -15.29
CA THR A 27 12.43 13.45 -15.88
C THR A 27 13.83 14.03 -15.63
N GLY A 28 14.58 13.53 -14.64
CA GLY A 28 15.92 14.00 -14.30
C GLY A 28 16.98 13.56 -15.31
N VAL A 29 18.07 14.32 -15.43
CA VAL A 29 19.22 13.98 -16.29
C VAL A 29 20.47 13.84 -15.42
N PRO A 30 21.29 12.80 -15.60
CA PRO A 30 21.13 11.67 -16.54
C PRO A 30 20.04 10.68 -16.08
N ARG A 31 19.19 10.20 -17.00
CA ARG A 31 18.15 9.20 -16.71
C ARG A 31 18.57 7.80 -17.11
N ASP A 32 18.30 6.85 -16.23
CA ASP A 32 18.28 5.41 -16.53
C ASP A 32 16.91 4.84 -16.18
N THR A 33 16.09 4.65 -17.21
CA THR A 33 14.72 4.15 -17.07
C THR A 33 14.68 2.74 -16.45
N LYS A 34 15.72 1.92 -16.63
CA LYS A 34 15.76 0.59 -16.00
C LYS A 34 15.87 0.72 -14.49
N THR A 35 16.76 1.58 -14.01
CA THR A 35 16.92 1.85 -12.58
C THR A 35 15.65 2.45 -11.98
N GLY A 36 15.01 3.40 -12.67
CA GLY A 36 13.72 3.97 -12.24
C GLY A 36 12.60 2.93 -12.15
N LEU A 37 12.49 2.03 -13.14
CA LEU A 37 11.49 0.96 -13.14
C LEU A 37 11.73 -0.07 -12.03
N LEU A 38 13.00 -0.42 -11.75
CA LEU A 38 13.36 -1.27 -10.62
C LEU A 38 12.97 -0.61 -9.29
N GLY A 39 13.28 0.67 -9.12
CA GLY A 39 12.89 1.44 -7.94
C GLY A 39 11.37 1.46 -7.71
N VAL A 40 10.59 1.74 -8.76
CA VAL A 40 9.11 1.68 -8.69
C VAL A 40 8.63 0.27 -8.37
N GLY A 41 9.23 -0.75 -8.98
CA GLY A 41 8.92 -2.15 -8.68
C GLY A 41 9.12 -2.50 -7.21
N TYR A 42 10.22 -2.06 -6.60
CA TYR A 42 10.45 -2.23 -5.16
C TYR A 42 9.42 -1.50 -4.30
N LEU A 43 9.09 -0.25 -4.63
CA LEU A 43 8.10 0.53 -3.86
C LEU A 43 6.72 -0.13 -3.91
N VAL A 44 6.28 -0.57 -5.09
CA VAL A 44 5.00 -1.26 -5.27
C VAL A 44 5.02 -2.62 -4.57
N GLY A 45 6.09 -3.41 -4.75
CA GLY A 45 6.21 -4.74 -4.16
C GLY A 45 6.27 -4.73 -2.63
N LEU A 46 7.04 -3.80 -2.05
CA LEU A 46 7.09 -3.65 -0.59
C LEU A 46 5.75 -3.18 -0.03
N THR A 47 5.14 -2.16 -0.64
CA THR A 47 3.85 -1.65 -0.16
C THR A 47 2.76 -2.71 -0.30
N SER A 48 2.63 -3.36 -1.47
CA SER A 48 1.63 -4.41 -1.66
C SER A 48 1.91 -5.63 -0.78
N GLY A 49 3.18 -5.98 -0.55
CA GLY A 49 3.60 -7.04 0.36
C GLY A 49 3.13 -6.80 1.79
N MET A 50 3.35 -5.58 2.33
CA MET A 50 2.88 -5.22 3.67
C MET A 50 1.37 -5.39 3.82
N TRP A 51 0.59 -4.95 2.82
CA TRP A 51 -0.86 -5.11 2.84
C TRP A 51 -1.31 -6.57 2.66
N ALA A 52 -0.63 -7.32 1.78
CA ALA A 52 -0.91 -8.73 1.56
C ALA A 52 -0.62 -9.56 2.81
N GLU A 53 0.47 -9.29 3.53
CA GLU A 53 0.80 -9.94 4.80
C GLU A 53 -0.24 -9.63 5.88
N MET A 54 -0.63 -8.36 6.03
CA MET A 54 -1.71 -7.98 6.95
C MET A 54 -3.03 -8.69 6.62
N PHE A 55 -3.34 -8.83 5.32
CA PHE A 55 -4.51 -9.55 4.86
C PHE A 55 -4.42 -11.05 5.19
N VAL A 56 -3.30 -11.70 4.86
CA VAL A 56 -3.06 -13.12 5.18
C VAL A 56 -3.15 -13.37 6.68
N LEU A 57 -2.53 -12.53 7.51
CA LEU A 57 -2.62 -12.64 8.97
C LEU A 57 -4.05 -12.51 9.46
N THR A 58 -4.82 -11.58 8.93
CA THR A 58 -6.25 -11.44 9.27
C THR A 58 -7.01 -12.73 8.97
N ILE A 59 -6.80 -13.30 7.79
CA ILE A 59 -7.44 -14.55 7.37
C ILE A 59 -7.00 -15.74 8.21
N LEU A 60 -5.75 -15.79 8.68
CA LEU A 60 -5.27 -16.86 9.57
C LEU A 60 -5.81 -16.73 10.99
N ILE A 61 -5.91 -15.50 11.50
CA ILE A 61 -6.39 -15.23 12.87
C ILE A 61 -7.83 -15.70 13.04
N GLY A 62 -8.70 -15.49 12.04
CA GLY A 62 -10.10 -15.92 12.10
C GLY A 62 -10.28 -17.40 12.47
N PRO A 63 -9.81 -18.35 11.66
CA PRO A 63 -9.94 -19.77 11.96
C PRO A 63 -9.20 -20.20 13.24
N VAL A 64 -8.01 -19.64 13.51
CA VAL A 64 -7.19 -20.03 14.67
C VAL A 64 -7.84 -19.64 16.00
N PHE A 65 -8.48 -18.47 16.06
CA PHE A 65 -9.01 -17.93 17.32
C PHE A 65 -10.55 -17.94 17.40
N PHE A 66 -11.24 -17.86 16.26
CA PHE A 66 -12.70 -17.67 16.18
C PHE A 66 -13.43 -18.79 15.43
N GLY A 67 -12.72 -19.74 14.81
CA GLY A 67 -13.33 -20.89 14.13
C GLY A 67 -14.05 -20.57 12.81
N SER A 68 -13.95 -19.33 12.32
CA SER A 68 -14.53 -18.90 11.03
C SER A 68 -13.54 -18.02 10.26
N VAL A 69 -13.67 -18.01 8.92
CA VAL A 69 -12.90 -17.10 8.08
C VAL A 69 -13.50 -15.70 8.19
N PRO A 70 -12.70 -14.62 8.36
CA PRO A 70 -13.24 -13.26 8.46
C PRO A 70 -13.88 -12.75 7.16
N GLU A 71 -14.83 -11.81 7.27
CA GLU A 71 -15.32 -11.07 6.10
C GLU A 71 -14.17 -10.33 5.38
N PRO A 72 -14.19 -10.28 4.04
CA PRO A 72 -15.31 -10.59 3.14
C PRO A 72 -15.30 -12.01 2.54
N ILE A 73 -14.40 -12.89 3.00
CA ILE A 73 -14.22 -14.23 2.39
C ILE A 73 -15.07 -15.30 3.09
N GLY A 74 -15.40 -15.11 4.37
CA GLY A 74 -16.32 -15.96 5.12
C GLY A 74 -17.76 -15.45 5.11
N SER A 75 -18.70 -16.34 5.44
CA SER A 75 -20.11 -15.98 5.65
C SER A 75 -20.25 -15.12 6.91
N VAL A 76 -21.13 -14.13 6.84
CA VAL A 76 -21.72 -13.51 8.03
C VAL A 76 -22.27 -14.65 8.88
N GLY A 77 -21.75 -14.82 10.10
CA GLY A 77 -22.39 -15.66 11.10
C GLY A 77 -23.85 -15.22 11.27
N PRO A 78 -24.75 -16.11 11.73
CA PRO A 78 -26.21 -16.06 11.46
C PRO A 78 -26.85 -14.66 11.49
#